data_AF-A0A7S3MCJ9-F1
#
_entry.id   AF-A0A7S3MCJ9-F1
#
_cell.length_a   1.000
_cell.length_b   1.000
_cell.length_c   1.000
_cell.angle_alpha   90.00
_cell.angle_beta   90.00
_cell.angle_gamma   90.00
#
_symmetry.space_group_name_H-M   'P 1'
#
loop_
_entity.id
_entity.type
_entity.pdbx_description
1 polymer ?
#
loop_
_entity_poly.entity_id
_entity_poly.type
_entity_poly.pdbx_seq_one_letter_code
_entity_poly.pdbx_strand_id
1 'polypeptide(L)'
;NKYQFAVHFVTFDGCKALGAWLKNLPDGSLPNDHLRTELLQAMMRLPITKEALAACSKQKKEHSLGKVVAGLQNHPAESIENRKLAGMLVQKWVKQVLGRRSDTMDGEEETTLKPKLVRPAPETAESLLASEKESEKRQHPA
;
A
#
# COMPACT_ATOMS: atom_id res chain seq x y z
N ASN A 1 -20.48 -18.33 -13.96
CA ASN A 1 -19.12 -18.17 -13.42
C ASN A 1 -18.91 -16.70 -13.02
N LYS A 2 -19.20 -16.32 -11.78
CA LYS A 2 -19.27 -14.91 -11.31
C LYS A 2 -17.93 -14.16 -11.39
N TYR A 3 -16.81 -14.87 -11.31
CA TYR A 3 -15.47 -14.29 -11.31
C TYR A 3 -14.96 -13.94 -12.71
N GLN A 4 -15.46 -14.62 -13.75
CA GLN A 4 -15.11 -14.28 -15.13
C GLN A 4 -15.49 -12.83 -15.45
N PHE A 5 -16.71 -12.40 -15.09
CA PHE A 5 -17.13 -11.03 -15.36
C PHE A 5 -16.22 -9.99 -14.69
N ALA A 6 -15.81 -10.22 -13.43
CA ALA A 6 -14.96 -9.28 -12.71
C ALA A 6 -13.60 -9.06 -13.41
N VAL A 7 -12.99 -10.12 -13.92
CA VAL A 7 -11.74 -10.03 -14.69
C VAL A 7 -11.98 -9.29 -16.00
N HIS A 8 -13.01 -9.67 -16.77
CA HIS A 8 -13.31 -9.03 -18.05
C HIS A 8 -13.62 -7.54 -17.86
N PHE A 9 -14.39 -7.18 -16.83
CA PHE A 9 -14.72 -5.80 -16.50
C PHE A 9 -13.46 -4.96 -16.28
N VAL A 10 -12.46 -5.47 -15.56
CA VAL A 10 -11.19 -4.76 -15.34
C VAL A 10 -10.37 -4.69 -16.64
N THR A 11 -10.31 -5.77 -17.42
CA THR A 11 -9.58 -5.83 -18.69
C THR A 11 -10.13 -4.86 -19.74
N PHE A 12 -11.45 -4.68 -19.80
CA PHE A 12 -12.12 -3.82 -20.79
C PHE A 12 -12.49 -2.45 -20.22
N ASP A 13 -11.51 -1.78 -19.58
CA ASP A 13 -11.61 -0.39 -19.11
C ASP A 13 -12.76 -0.08 -18.12
N GLY A 14 -13.33 -1.06 -17.44
CA GLY A 14 -14.40 -0.83 -16.46
C GLY A 14 -13.98 0.11 -15.30
N CYS A 15 -12.69 0.15 -14.97
CA CYS A 15 -12.13 1.08 -13.99
C CYS A 15 -12.32 2.56 -14.39
N LYS A 16 -12.36 2.86 -15.70
CA LYS A 16 -12.62 4.21 -16.20
C LYS A 16 -14.07 4.61 -15.97
N ALA A 17 -15.01 3.69 -16.20
CA ALA A 17 -16.42 3.93 -15.93
C ALA A 17 -16.65 4.21 -14.44
N LEU A 18 -16.02 3.43 -13.56
CA LEU A 18 -16.05 3.67 -12.11
C LEU A 18 -15.55 5.06 -11.73
N GLY A 19 -14.42 5.49 -12.31
CA GLY A 19 -13.86 6.82 -12.05
C GLY A 19 -14.79 7.95 -12.54
N ALA A 20 -15.44 7.75 -13.68
CA ALA A 20 -16.40 8.72 -14.22
C ALA A 20 -17.68 8.83 -13.38
N TRP A 21 -18.22 7.71 -12.89
CA TRP A 21 -19.42 7.68 -12.05
C TRP A 21 -19.22 8.26 -10.66
N LEU A 22 -17.99 8.21 -10.14
CA LEU A 22 -17.63 8.78 -8.83
C LEU A 22 -17.11 10.21 -8.90
N LYS A 23 -16.86 10.75 -10.10
CA LYS A 23 -16.42 12.13 -10.26
C LYS A 23 -17.50 13.08 -9.73
N ASN A 24 -17.08 14.16 -9.06
CA ASN A 24 -17.98 15.25 -8.70
C ASN A 24 -18.76 15.77 -9.92
N LEU A 25 -20.00 16.15 -9.66
CA LEU A 25 -20.89 16.75 -10.64
C LEU A 25 -20.38 18.15 -11.05
N PRO A 26 -20.88 18.75 -12.15
CA PRO A 26 -20.42 20.05 -12.62
C PRO A 26 -20.58 21.20 -11.60
N ASP A 27 -21.53 21.07 -10.68
CA ASP A 27 -21.77 21.99 -9.56
C ASP A 27 -20.84 21.74 -8.35
N GLY A 28 -19.95 20.75 -8.45
CA GLY A 28 -19.00 20.35 -7.41
C GLY A 28 -19.58 19.36 -6.39
N SER A 29 -20.87 19.05 -6.44
CA SER A 29 -21.49 18.10 -5.52
C SER A 29 -21.07 16.65 -5.80
N LEU A 30 -21.21 15.78 -4.79
CA LEU A 30 -20.94 14.36 -4.95
C LEU A 30 -22.16 13.66 -5.59
N PRO A 31 -21.94 12.63 -6.43
CA PRO A 31 -23.02 11.76 -6.92
C PRO A 31 -23.74 11.07 -5.75
N ASN A 32 -24.92 10.49 -5.94
CA ASN A 32 -25.74 9.91 -4.86
C ASN A 32 -24.96 9.04 -3.84
N ASP A 33 -25.22 9.23 -2.54
CA ASP A 33 -24.49 8.56 -1.46
C ASP A 33 -24.53 7.03 -1.53
N HIS A 34 -25.72 6.46 -1.75
CA HIS A 34 -25.88 5.01 -1.88
C HIS A 34 -25.10 4.45 -3.08
N LEU A 35 -25.10 5.15 -4.22
CA LEU A 35 -24.28 4.77 -5.37
C LEU A 35 -22.79 4.75 -5.01
N ARG A 36 -22.29 5.79 -4.31
CA ARG A 36 -20.87 5.85 -3.90
C ARG A 36 -20.53 4.66 -3.00
N THR A 37 -21.39 4.33 -2.04
CA THR A 37 -21.22 3.19 -1.14
C THR A 37 -21.13 1.87 -1.89
N GLU A 38 -22.07 1.58 -2.77
CA GLU A 38 -22.10 0.32 -3.53
C GLU A 38 -20.88 0.17 -4.46
N LEU A 39 -20.46 1.27 -5.10
CA LEU A 39 -19.27 1.26 -5.95
C LEU A 39 -17.98 1.03 -5.15
N LEU A 40 -17.82 1.68 -3.99
CA LEU A 40 -16.67 1.48 -3.10
C LEU A 40 -16.59 0.02 -2.62
N GLN A 41 -17.73 -0.57 -2.22
CA GLN A 41 -17.79 -1.98 -1.82
C GLN A 41 -17.57 -2.95 -2.98
N ALA A 42 -18.02 -2.62 -4.20
CA ALA A 42 -17.73 -3.41 -5.39
C ALA A 42 -16.23 -3.40 -5.70
N MET A 43 -15.59 -2.23 -5.67
CA MET A 43 -14.16 -2.07 -5.93
C MET A 43 -13.27 -2.85 -4.95
N MET A 44 -13.72 -3.05 -3.71
CA MET A 44 -13.00 -3.90 -2.75
C MET A 44 -12.87 -5.35 -3.23
N ARG A 45 -13.87 -5.83 -3.99
CA ARG A 45 -13.96 -7.22 -4.49
C ARG A 45 -13.43 -7.39 -5.91
N LEU A 46 -13.25 -6.31 -6.66
CA LEU A 46 -12.75 -6.35 -8.03
C LEU A 46 -11.23 -6.63 -8.06
N PRO A 47 -10.74 -7.42 -9.05
CA PRO A 47 -9.32 -7.70 -9.24
C PRO A 47 -8.62 -6.52 -9.95
N ILE A 48 -8.69 -5.33 -9.37
CA ILE A 48 -8.07 -4.12 -9.94
C ILE A 48 -6.55 -4.23 -9.78
N THR A 49 -5.83 -4.25 -10.92
CA THR A 49 -4.37 -4.33 -10.95
C THR A 49 -3.73 -2.95 -11.09
N LYS A 50 -2.40 -2.88 -10.86
CA LYS A 50 -1.63 -1.65 -11.07
C LYS A 50 -1.69 -1.15 -12.53
N GLU A 51 -1.77 -2.07 -13.49
CA GLU A 51 -1.89 -1.75 -14.92
C GLU A 51 -3.24 -1.10 -15.21
N ALA A 52 -4.33 -1.63 -14.65
CA ALA A 52 -5.68 -1.06 -14.80
C ALA A 52 -5.79 0.34 -14.19
N LEU A 53 -5.18 0.55 -13.01
CA LEU A 53 -5.08 1.87 -12.38
C LEU A 53 -4.27 2.86 -13.23
N ALA A 54 -3.15 2.41 -13.80
CA ALA A 54 -2.30 3.22 -14.67
C ALA A 54 -2.98 3.56 -16.01
N ALA A 55 -3.75 2.64 -16.60
CA ALA A 55 -4.48 2.84 -17.84
C ALA A 55 -5.49 4.00 -17.71
N CYS A 56 -6.25 4.04 -16.61
CA CYS A 56 -7.19 5.13 -16.33
C CYS A 56 -6.50 6.50 -16.22
N SER A 57 -5.24 6.54 -15.78
CA SER A 57 -4.49 7.79 -15.67
C SER A 57 -4.02 8.37 -17.00
N LYS A 58 -3.97 7.58 -18.09
CA LYS A 58 -3.41 8.02 -19.39
C LYS A 58 -4.37 8.90 -20.19
N GLN A 59 -5.68 8.66 -20.14
CA GLN A 59 -6.65 9.37 -20.99
C GLN A 59 -7.07 10.73 -20.46
N LYS A 60 -7.28 10.90 -19.15
CA LYS A 60 -7.58 12.19 -18.53
C LYS A 60 -7.27 12.14 -17.03
N LYS A 61 -6.36 12.99 -16.55
CA LYS A 61 -5.96 13.01 -15.12
C LYS A 61 -7.14 13.19 -14.16
N GLU A 62 -8.22 13.83 -14.60
CA GLU A 62 -9.45 14.03 -13.83
C GLU A 62 -10.28 12.75 -13.62
N HIS A 63 -10.14 11.75 -14.50
CA HIS A 63 -10.90 10.49 -14.44
C HIS A 63 -10.07 9.35 -13.86
N SER A 64 -8.88 9.66 -13.34
CA SER A 64 -8.04 8.69 -12.64
C SER A 64 -8.78 8.16 -11.42
N LEU A 65 -9.12 6.87 -11.45
CA LEU A 65 -9.87 6.22 -10.37
C LEU A 65 -9.21 6.42 -9.01
N GLY A 66 -7.89 6.25 -8.93
CA GLY A 66 -7.14 6.47 -7.68
C GLY A 66 -7.26 7.89 -7.15
N LYS A 67 -7.22 8.90 -8.03
CA LYS A 67 -7.38 10.31 -7.65
C LYS A 67 -8.81 10.61 -7.18
N VAL A 68 -9.81 10.10 -7.89
CA VAL A 68 -11.23 10.30 -7.53
C VAL A 68 -11.51 9.69 -6.16
N VAL A 69 -11.09 8.46 -5.91
CA VAL A 69 -11.29 7.78 -4.62
C VAL A 69 -10.51 8.46 -3.48
N ALA A 70 -9.27 8.92 -3.74
CA ALA A 70 -8.53 9.72 -2.77
C ALA A 70 -9.20 11.08 -2.46
N GLY A 71 -9.91 11.65 -3.43
CA GLY A 71 -10.77 12.82 -3.24
C GLY A 71 -11.93 12.53 -2.27
N LEU A 72 -12.65 11.42 -2.49
CA LEU A 72 -13.76 11.00 -1.62
C LEU A 72 -13.31 10.78 -0.18
N GLN A 73 -12.14 10.17 0.03
CA GLN A 73 -11.57 9.95 1.38
C GLN A 73 -11.49 11.25 2.21
N ASN A 74 -11.24 12.39 1.58
CA ASN A 74 -11.01 13.66 2.25
C ASN A 74 -12.17 14.65 2.06
N HIS A 75 -13.27 14.26 1.39
CA HIS A 75 -14.35 15.16 1.04
C HIS A 75 -15.26 15.44 2.26
N PRO A 76 -15.58 16.71 2.58
CA PRO A 76 -16.34 17.05 3.78
C PRO A 76 -17.79 16.54 3.74
N ALA A 77 -18.39 16.50 2.54
CA ALA A 77 -19.76 16.00 2.33
C ALA A 77 -19.85 14.46 2.18
N GLU A 78 -18.75 13.73 2.31
CA GLU A 78 -18.76 12.27 2.22
C GLU A 78 -19.13 11.63 3.57
N SER A 79 -19.77 10.47 3.57
CA SER A 79 -20.10 9.75 4.81
C SER A 79 -18.85 9.19 5.49
N ILE A 80 -18.90 9.01 6.82
CA ILE A 80 -17.76 8.48 7.60
C ILE A 80 -17.36 7.08 7.10
N GLU A 81 -18.36 6.24 6.81
CA GLU A 81 -18.17 4.87 6.32
C GLU A 81 -17.51 4.86 4.94
N ASN A 82 -17.97 5.71 4.02
CA ASN A 82 -17.38 5.82 2.69
C ASN A 82 -15.96 6.37 2.73
N ARG A 83 -15.67 7.35 3.59
CA ARG A 83 -14.28 7.83 3.78
C ARG A 83 -13.36 6.71 4.25
N LYS A 84 -13.83 5.84 5.15
CA LYS A 84 -13.07 4.66 5.60
C LYS A 84 -12.83 3.67 4.45
N LEU A 85 -13.87 3.33 3.68
CA LEU A 85 -13.75 2.43 2.53
C LEU A 85 -12.79 2.99 1.46
N ALA A 86 -12.94 4.27 1.13
CA ALA A 86 -12.06 4.97 0.20
C ALA A 86 -10.60 4.95 0.68
N GLY A 87 -10.36 5.21 1.97
CA GLY A 87 -9.02 5.13 2.56
C GLY A 87 -8.39 3.74 2.45
N MET A 88 -9.15 2.68 2.70
CA MET A 88 -8.65 1.31 2.53
C MET A 88 -8.29 1.01 1.07
N LEU A 89 -9.12 1.43 0.11
CA LEU A 89 -8.83 1.27 -1.32
C LEU A 89 -7.58 2.03 -1.74
N VAL A 90 -7.43 3.29 -1.31
CA VAL A 90 -6.24 4.10 -1.59
C VAL A 90 -4.98 3.41 -1.06
N GLN A 91 -4.99 2.96 0.20
CA GLN A 91 -3.84 2.24 0.79
C GLN A 91 -3.52 0.95 0.02
N LYS A 92 -4.55 0.16 -0.32
CA LYS A 92 -4.40 -1.07 -1.12
C LYS A 92 -3.74 -0.77 -2.48
N TRP A 93 -4.21 0.24 -3.18
CA TRP A 93 -3.72 0.58 -4.52
C TRP A 93 -2.33 1.24 -4.50
N VAL A 94 -2.05 2.10 -3.51
CA VAL A 94 -0.70 2.65 -3.31
C VAL A 94 0.30 1.51 -3.09
N LYS A 95 -0.02 0.53 -2.25
CA LYS A 95 0.82 -0.67 -2.05
C LYS A 95 0.99 -1.48 -3.34
N GLN A 96 -0.06 -1.64 -4.15
CA GLN A 96 0.04 -2.35 -5.43
C GLN A 96 0.92 -1.64 -6.46
N VAL A 97 0.89 -0.30 -6.48
CA VAL A 97 1.67 0.52 -7.43
C VAL A 97 3.13 0.66 -6.98
N LEU A 98 3.37 0.89 -5.69
CA LEU A 98 4.72 1.09 -5.12
C LEU A 98 5.42 -0.21 -4.72
N GLY A 99 4.69 -1.30 -4.57
CA GLY A 99 5.23 -2.61 -4.19
C GLY A 99 6.27 -3.08 -5.21
N ARG A 100 7.54 -3.00 -4.82
CA ARG A 100 8.63 -3.71 -5.53
C ARG A 100 8.25 -5.18 -5.60
N ARG A 101 8.48 -5.82 -6.75
CA ARG A 101 8.41 -7.29 -6.85
C ARG A 101 9.44 -7.87 -5.89
N SER A 102 9.02 -8.27 -4.70
CA SER A 102 9.78 -9.17 -3.85
C SER A 102 9.52 -10.60 -4.33
N ASP A 103 9.82 -10.87 -5.60
CA ASP A 103 9.95 -12.24 -6.10
C ASP A 103 11.44 -12.56 -6.06
N THR A 104 11.91 -12.92 -4.88
CA THR A 104 13.12 -13.74 -4.69
C THR A 104 12.88 -14.50 -3.40
N MET A 105 12.49 -15.77 -3.60
CA MET A 105 12.59 -16.93 -2.71
C MET A 105 13.11 -16.68 -1.30
N ASP A 106 12.30 -17.03 -0.30
CA ASP A 106 12.63 -17.79 0.92
C ASP A 106 11.28 -17.87 1.70
N GLY A 107 10.65 -19.02 1.85
CA GLY A 107 11.20 -20.14 2.61
C GLY A 107 10.91 -19.89 4.09
N GLU A 108 9.66 -20.14 4.50
CA GLU A 108 9.23 -20.47 5.87
C GLU A 108 9.45 -19.46 7.03
N GLU A 109 8.49 -19.51 7.94
CA GLU A 109 8.53 -19.09 9.35
C GLU A 109 8.28 -17.61 9.72
N GLU A 110 7.05 -17.44 10.22
CA GLU A 110 6.68 -16.62 11.36
C GLU A 110 7.84 -16.45 12.39
N THR A 111 8.06 -15.23 12.86
CA THR A 111 8.28 -14.86 14.28
C THR A 111 9.16 -13.61 14.45
N THR A 112 8.61 -12.61 15.14
CA THR A 112 9.30 -11.71 16.08
C THR A 112 10.30 -10.67 15.55
N LEU A 113 10.04 -9.42 15.92
CA LEU A 113 11.01 -8.32 15.99
C LEU A 113 12.25 -8.78 16.78
N LYS A 114 13.36 -9.08 16.09
CA LYS A 114 14.66 -9.28 16.74
C LYS A 114 15.54 -8.04 16.52
N PRO A 115 16.06 -7.39 17.58
CA PRO A 115 17.08 -6.37 17.43
C PRO A 115 18.31 -7.02 16.79
N LYS A 116 19.00 -6.32 15.88
CA LYS A 116 20.30 -6.76 15.36
C LYS A 116 21.29 -6.82 16.53
N LEU A 117 21.49 -8.01 17.09
CA LEU A 117 22.66 -8.29 17.92
C LEU A 117 23.89 -8.14 17.03
N VAL A 118 24.67 -7.09 17.28
CA VAL A 118 26.00 -6.93 16.68
C VAL A 118 26.82 -8.10 17.20
N ARG A 119 27.26 -8.99 16.29
CA ARG A 119 28.20 -10.05 16.65
C ARG A 119 29.49 -9.38 17.15
N PRO A 120 29.97 -9.70 18.37
CA PRO A 120 31.32 -9.29 18.75
C PRO A 120 32.32 -9.88 17.73
N ALA A 121 33.41 -9.15 17.50
CA ALA A 121 34.45 -9.56 16.57
C ALA A 121 34.92 -10.99 16.88
N PRO A 122 35.29 -11.80 15.86
CA PRO A 122 35.81 -13.14 16.09
C PRO A 122 36.98 -13.09 17.08
N GLU A 123 37.08 -14.09 17.95
CA GLU A 123 38.17 -14.25 18.91
C GLU A 123 39.48 -14.59 18.18
N THR A 124 40.05 -13.59 17.50
CA THR A 124 41.42 -13.64 17.01
C THR A 124 42.37 -13.39 18.17
N ALA A 125 43.60 -13.88 18.07
CA ALA A 125 44.64 -13.64 19.08
C ALA A 125 44.83 -12.13 19.37
N GLU A 126 44.61 -11.27 18.37
CA GLU A 126 44.65 -9.81 18.53
C GLU A 126 43.49 -9.27 19.38
N SER A 127 42.29 -9.86 19.27
CA SER A 127 41.10 -9.46 20.05
C SER A 127 41.28 -9.77 21.54
N LEU A 128 41.91 -10.91 21.85
CA LEU A 128 42.21 -11.31 23.23
C LEU A 128 43.28 -10.40 23.86
N LEU A 129 44.35 -10.11 23.12
CA LEU A 129 45.38 -9.16 23.57
C LEU A 129 44.84 -7.75 23.80
N ALA A 130 43.89 -7.31 22.97
CA ALA A 130 43.24 -6.01 23.14
C ALA A 130 42.37 -5.98 24.41
N SER A 131 41.61 -7.04 24.68
CA SER A 131 40.76 -7.13 25.87
C SER A 131 41.58 -7.24 27.16
N GLU A 132 42.71 -7.94 27.14
CA GLU A 132 43.65 -8.02 28.27
C GLU A 132 44.26 -6.66 28.59
N LYS A 133 44.80 -5.95 27.59
CA LYS A 133 45.35 -4.58 27.79
C LYS A 133 44.31 -3.61 28.32
N GLU A 134 43.08 -3.70 27.84
CA GLU A 134 42.01 -2.85 28.33
C GLU A 134 41.61 -3.22 29.78
N SER A 135 41.66 -4.51 30.13
CA SER A 135 41.41 -4.97 31.50
C SER A 135 42.49 -4.49 32.48
N GLU A 136 43.77 -4.54 32.11
CA GLU A 136 44.90 -4.06 32.91
C GLU A 136 44.79 -2.57 33.19
N LYS A 137 44.42 -1.79 32.17
CA LYS A 137 44.25 -0.34 32.27
C LYS A 137 43.08 0.05 33.19
N ARG A 138 42.07 -0.81 33.33
CA ARG A 138 40.95 -0.61 34.27
C ARG A 138 41.30 -1.00 35.69
N GLN A 139 42.17 -1.99 35.89
CA GLN A 139 42.59 -2.45 37.22
C GLN A 139 43.65 -1.55 37.85
N HIS A 140 44.48 -0.90 37.04
CA HIS A 140 45.51 0.04 37.50
C HIS A 140 45.38 1.40 36.82
N PRO A 141 44.42 2.25 37.25
CA PRO A 141 44.42 3.65 36.86
C PRO A 141 45.65 4.35 37.45
N ALA A 142 46.34 5.15 36.63
CA ALA A 142 47.45 6.00 37.06
C ALA A 142 46.97 7.11 38.01
#